data_AF-A0A3C0B0C5-F1
#
_entry.id   AF-A0A3C0B0C5-F1
#
_cell.length_a   1.000
_cell.length_b   1.000
_cell.length_c   1.000
_cell.angle_alpha   90.00
_cell.angle_beta   90.00
_cell.angle_gamma   90.00
#
_symmetry.space_group_name_H-M   'P 1'
#
loop_
_entity.id
_entity.type
_entity.pdbx_description
1 polymer ?
#
loop_
_entity_poly.entity_id
_entity_poly.type
_entity_poly.pdbx_seq_one_letter_code
_entity_poly.pdbx_strand_id
1 'polypeptide(L)'
;MTTNTILFLILSLAIAGGLSFFQYYHKVKTKSKVNLVLAFLRFLSIFGILLLLINPIISRKTLEIVKTPLPIVVDNSSSIVDLKAKETALELFKKLFQNKDLQEKFDVQTYRFDSEFQPLIIADEVDFKGTQTNLDEVAKSLKSIYKNTNFPTVLITDGNQTSG
;
A
#
# COMPACT_ATOMS: atom_id res chain seq x y z
N MET A 1 -17.88 6.35 1.14
CA MET A 1 -19.08 6.73 0.35
C MET A 1 -19.05 8.23 0.17
N THR A 2 -19.37 8.73 -1.03
CA THR A 2 -19.47 10.17 -1.28
C THR A 2 -20.80 10.70 -0.73
N THR A 3 -20.86 11.99 -0.38
CA THR A 3 -22.08 12.63 0.15
C THR A 3 -23.27 12.47 -0.82
N ASN A 4 -23.01 12.46 -2.12
CA ASN A 4 -24.03 12.30 -3.16
C ASN A 4 -24.69 10.92 -3.12
N THR A 5 -23.92 9.84 -2.91
CA THR A 5 -24.47 8.48 -2.79
C THR A 5 -25.40 8.37 -1.57
N ILE A 6 -25.04 9.02 -0.45
CA ILE A 6 -25.88 9.05 0.75
C ILE A 6 -27.19 9.80 0.48
N LEU A 7 -27.12 10.93 -0.21
CA LEU A 7 -28.31 11.71 -0.58
C LEU A 7 -29.27 10.91 -1.47
N PHE A 8 -28.75 10.22 -2.49
CA PHE A 8 -29.57 9.38 -3.38
C PHE A 8 -30.22 8.20 -2.65
N LEU A 9 -29.55 7.63 -1.65
CA LEU A 9 -30.13 6.58 -0.80
C LEU A 9 -31.32 7.10 0.01
N ILE A 10 -31.18 8.27 0.63
CA ILE A 10 -32.26 8.90 1.40
C ILE A 10 -33.44 9.23 0.47
N LEU A 11 -33.16 9.80 -0.70
CA LEU A 11 -34.19 10.12 -1.69
C LEU A 11 -34.93 8.85 -2.18
N SER A 12 -34.20 7.78 -2.43
CA SER A 12 -34.78 6.50 -2.86
C SER A 12 -35.66 5.88 -1.80
N LEU A 13 -35.27 6.00 -0.53
CA LEU A 13 -36.09 5.57 0.60
C LEU A 13 -37.41 6.35 0.67
N ALA A 14 -37.35 7.67 0.51
CA ALA A 14 -38.53 8.54 0.51
C ALA A 14 -39.48 8.23 -0.66
N ILE A 15 -38.94 8.07 -1.88
CA ILE A 15 -39.72 7.75 -3.09
C ILE A 15 -40.38 6.37 -2.96
N ALA A 16 -39.62 5.34 -2.59
CA ALA A 16 -40.15 3.99 -2.46
C ALA A 16 -41.24 3.91 -1.38
N GLY A 17 -41.02 4.57 -0.23
CA GLY A 17 -41.97 4.64 0.87
C GLY A 17 -43.26 5.37 0.48
N GLY A 18 -43.12 6.57 -0.10
CA GLY A 18 -44.25 7.39 -0.53
C GLY A 18 -45.11 6.70 -1.60
N LEU A 19 -44.49 6.11 -2.63
CA LEU A 19 -45.21 5.41 -3.69
C LEU A 19 -45.94 4.17 -3.18
N SER A 20 -45.29 3.37 -2.34
CA SER A 20 -45.91 2.17 -1.80
C SER A 20 -47.08 2.49 -0.87
N PHE A 21 -46.91 3.48 0.01
CA PHE A 21 -47.97 3.93 0.91
C PHE A 21 -49.17 4.49 0.15
N PHE A 22 -48.95 5.33 -0.87
CA PHE A 22 -50.03 5.89 -1.67
C PHE A 22 -50.82 4.81 -2.43
N GLN A 23 -50.12 3.81 -2.97
CA GLN A 23 -50.75 2.72 -3.73
C GLN A 23 -51.60 1.79 -2.85
N TYR A 24 -51.09 1.37 -1.68
CA TYR A 24 -51.72 0.31 -0.87
C TYR A 24 -52.49 0.80 0.36
N TYR A 25 -52.23 2.01 0.85
CA TYR A 25 -52.89 2.52 2.05
C TYR A 25 -53.91 3.62 1.76
N HIS A 26 -53.64 4.50 0.77
CA HIS A 26 -54.50 5.65 0.50
C HIS A 26 -55.69 5.34 -0.43
N LYS A 27 -55.51 4.48 -1.45
CA LYS A 27 -56.55 4.18 -2.46
C LYS A 27 -57.42 2.96 -2.18
N VAL A 28 -57.23 2.25 -1.07
CA VAL A 28 -57.87 0.94 -0.85
C VAL A 28 -59.09 1.05 0.07
N LYS A 29 -60.25 0.56 -0.40
CA LYS A 29 -61.53 0.60 0.33
C LYS A 29 -61.58 -0.28 1.59
N THR A 30 -60.76 -1.32 1.68
CA THR A 30 -60.69 -2.25 2.82
C THR A 30 -59.28 -2.29 3.40
N LYS A 31 -59.14 -1.94 4.68
CA LYS A 31 -57.85 -1.96 5.40
C LYS A 31 -57.62 -3.34 6.01
N SER A 32 -56.98 -4.24 5.25
CA SER A 32 -56.56 -5.56 5.74
C SER A 32 -55.07 -5.58 6.13
N LYS A 33 -54.69 -6.41 7.10
CA LYS A 33 -53.28 -6.71 7.43
C LYS A 33 -52.49 -7.20 6.21
N VAL A 34 -53.17 -7.85 5.26
CA VAL A 34 -52.59 -8.30 3.99
C VAL A 34 -52.11 -7.13 3.13
N ASN A 35 -52.85 -6.02 3.10
CA ASN A 35 -52.47 -4.84 2.32
C ASN A 35 -51.22 -4.16 2.88
N LEU A 36 -51.00 -4.25 4.19
CA LEU A 36 -49.77 -3.77 4.82
C LEU A 36 -48.56 -4.62 4.40
N VAL A 37 -48.70 -5.94 4.37
CA VAL A 37 -47.64 -6.84 3.89
C VAL A 37 -47.34 -6.61 2.41
N LEU A 38 -48.36 -6.44 1.58
CA LEU A 38 -48.19 -6.14 0.15
C LEU A 38 -47.54 -4.77 -0.09
N ALA A 39 -47.87 -3.75 0.71
CA ALA A 39 -47.19 -2.46 0.68
C ALA A 39 -45.71 -2.60 1.04
N PHE A 40 -45.38 -3.37 2.08
CA PHE A 40 -43.99 -3.59 2.46
C PHE A 40 -43.20 -4.32 1.34
N LEU A 41 -43.79 -5.36 0.74
CA LEU A 41 -43.15 -6.10 -0.34
C LEU A 41 -42.92 -5.21 -1.57
N ARG A 42 -43.89 -4.37 -1.93
CA ARG A 42 -43.79 -3.41 -3.03
C ARG A 42 -42.73 -2.34 -2.77
N PHE A 43 -42.67 -1.82 -1.54
CA PHE A 43 -41.61 -0.91 -1.09
C PHE A 43 -40.25 -1.55 -1.32
N LEU A 44 -40.06 -2.80 -0.88
CA LEU A 44 -38.79 -3.51 -1.01
C LEU A 44 -38.41 -3.72 -2.49
N SER A 45 -39.36 -4.02 -3.36
CA SER A 45 -39.10 -4.14 -4.81
C SER A 45 -38.65 -2.82 -5.44
N ILE A 46 -39.38 -1.72 -5.17
CA ILE A 46 -39.05 -0.40 -5.73
C ILE A 46 -37.72 0.10 -5.17
N PHE A 47 -37.51 -0.02 -3.86
CA PHE A 47 -36.28 0.36 -3.21
C PHE A 47 -35.09 -0.48 -3.72
N GLY A 48 -35.28 -1.77 -3.94
CA GLY A 48 -34.26 -2.65 -4.52
C GLY A 48 -33.84 -2.23 -5.93
N ILE A 49 -34.78 -1.86 -6.80
CA ILE A 49 -34.46 -1.34 -8.14
C ILE A 49 -33.67 -0.03 -8.05
N LEU A 50 -34.06 0.89 -7.16
CA LEU A 50 -33.35 2.15 -6.96
C LEU A 50 -31.95 1.93 -6.37
N LEU A 51 -31.79 0.98 -5.45
CA LEU A 51 -30.48 0.59 -4.93
C LEU A 51 -29.56 0.05 -6.02
N LEU A 52 -30.08 -0.78 -6.93
CA LEU A 52 -29.31 -1.29 -8.06
C LEU A 52 -28.86 -0.16 -9.01
N LEU A 53 -29.71 0.86 -9.20
CA LEU A 53 -29.39 2.01 -10.04
C LEU A 53 -28.33 2.92 -9.39
N ILE A 54 -28.37 3.06 -8.05
CA ILE A 54 -27.38 3.84 -7.29
C ILE A 54 -26.04 3.10 -7.18
N ASN A 55 -26.06 1.76 -7.09
CA ASN A 55 -24.91 0.89 -6.91
C ASN A 55 -23.91 1.40 -5.83
N PRO A 56 -24.35 1.47 -4.56
CA PRO A 56 -23.53 2.06 -3.50
C PRO A 56 -22.29 1.22 -3.19
N ILE A 57 -21.10 1.80 -3.35
CA ILE A 57 -19.83 1.15 -2.99
C ILE A 57 -19.45 1.45 -1.54
N ILE A 58 -19.25 0.40 -0.74
CA ILE A 58 -18.76 0.50 0.64
C ILE A 58 -17.23 0.45 0.61
N SER A 59 -16.58 1.59 0.83
CA SER A 59 -15.13 1.67 1.00
C SER A 59 -14.78 1.68 2.48
N ARG A 60 -13.84 0.82 2.90
CA ARG A 60 -13.21 0.86 4.23
C ARG A 60 -11.82 1.47 4.10
N LYS A 61 -11.46 2.35 5.04
CA LYS A 61 -10.08 2.84 5.19
C LYS A 61 -9.51 2.20 6.45
N THR A 62 -8.43 1.44 6.31
CA THR A 62 -7.63 0.95 7.42
C THR A 62 -6.41 1.86 7.59
N LEU A 63 -6.03 2.12 8.83
CA LEU A 63 -4.78 2.80 9.15
C LEU A 63 -3.85 1.76 9.74
N GLU A 64 -2.69 1.60 9.13
CA GLU A 64 -1.64 0.71 9.61
C GLU A 64 -0.43 1.56 10.01
N ILE A 65 0.16 1.22 11.16
CA ILE A 65 1.41 1.81 11.61
C ILE A 65 2.52 1.03 10.91
N VAL A 66 3.07 1.60 9.84
CA VAL A 66 4.18 1.01 9.09
C VAL A 66 5.47 1.69 9.54
N LYS A 67 6.49 0.90 9.89
CA LYS A 67 7.83 1.43 10.19
C LYS A 67 8.42 2.06 8.94
N THR A 68 9.22 3.10 9.12
CA THR A 68 9.92 3.73 7.99
C THR A 68 10.99 2.77 7.48
N PRO A 69 11.06 2.45 6.17
CA PRO A 69 12.10 1.58 5.65
C PRO A 69 13.47 2.28 5.68
N LEU A 70 14.50 1.54 6.08
CA LEU A 70 15.90 1.95 6.06
C LEU A 70 16.69 1.00 5.15
N PRO A 71 16.75 1.28 3.84
CA PRO A 71 17.62 0.55 2.93
C PRO A 71 19.09 0.80 3.25
N ILE A 72 19.81 -0.27 3.58
CA ILE A 72 21.27 -0.32 3.67
C ILE A 72 21.78 -1.00 2.40
N VAL A 73 22.51 -0.26 1.58
CA VAL A 73 23.00 -0.70 0.28
C VAL A 73 24.53 -0.80 0.32
N VAL A 74 25.06 -1.98 -0.01
CA VAL A 74 26.49 -2.27 -0.01
C VAL A 74 27.00 -2.42 -1.44
N ASP A 75 28.07 -1.71 -1.76
CA ASP A 75 28.78 -1.82 -3.01
C ASP A 75 29.58 -3.14 -3.07
N ASN A 76 29.29 -3.95 -4.09
CA ASN A 76 29.90 -5.25 -4.35
C ASN A 76 30.93 -5.19 -5.49
N SER A 77 31.39 -3.99 -5.86
CA SER A 77 32.44 -3.81 -6.85
C SER A 77 33.82 -4.27 -6.34
N SER A 78 34.66 -4.66 -7.30
CA SER A 78 36.04 -5.12 -7.06
C SER A 78 36.96 -4.03 -6.52
N SER A 79 36.64 -2.74 -6.74
CA SER A 79 37.41 -1.61 -6.23
C SER A 79 37.45 -1.53 -4.70
N ILE A 80 36.43 -2.06 -4.01
CA ILE A 80 36.43 -2.18 -2.54
C ILE A 80 37.53 -3.14 -2.04
N VAL A 81 37.82 -4.20 -2.80
CA VAL A 81 38.91 -5.14 -2.47
C VAL A 81 40.26 -4.48 -2.71
N ASP A 82 40.40 -3.76 -3.81
CA ASP A 82 41.64 -3.05 -4.16
C ASP A 82 41.99 -1.97 -3.13
N LEU A 83 40.98 -1.35 -2.52
CA LEU A 83 41.13 -0.39 -1.42
C LEU A 83 41.37 -1.02 -0.05
N LYS A 84 41.42 -2.36 0.05
CA LYS A 84 41.50 -3.13 1.33
C LYS A 84 40.38 -2.76 2.32
N ALA A 85 39.28 -2.18 1.84
CA ALA A 85 38.17 -1.70 2.66
C ALA A 85 37.11 -2.79 2.92
N LYS A 86 37.30 -3.99 2.34
CA LYS A 86 36.39 -5.15 2.48
C LYS A 86 36.00 -5.45 3.92
N GLU A 87 36.99 -5.59 4.82
CA GLU A 87 36.72 -5.94 6.23
C GLU A 87 35.96 -4.82 6.94
N THR A 88 36.35 -3.56 6.70
CA THR A 88 35.68 -2.39 7.29
C THR A 88 34.24 -2.24 6.81
N ALA A 89 33.98 -2.46 5.52
CA ALA A 89 32.63 -2.41 4.94
C ALA A 89 31.73 -3.49 5.54
N LEU A 90 32.24 -4.73 5.65
CA LEU A 90 31.50 -5.84 6.27
C LEU A 90 31.28 -5.63 7.77
N GLU A 91 32.25 -5.08 8.51
CA GLU A 91 32.09 -4.79 9.93
C GLU A 91 31.07 -3.67 10.16
N LEU A 92 31.13 -2.60 9.35
CA LEU A 92 30.15 -1.51 9.39
C LEU A 92 28.74 -2.03 9.07
N PHE A 93 28.60 -2.84 8.01
CA PHE A 93 27.35 -3.48 7.66
C PHE A 93 26.80 -4.34 8.81
N LYS A 94 27.63 -5.20 9.41
CA LYS A 94 27.24 -6.03 10.56
C LYS A 94 26.80 -5.18 11.75
N LYS A 95 27.52 -4.10 12.07
CA LYS A 95 27.15 -3.17 13.16
C LYS A 95 25.82 -2.49 12.91
N LEU A 96 25.55 -2.04 11.69
CA LEU A 96 24.28 -1.40 11.34
C LEU A 96 23.13 -2.40 11.33
N PHE A 97 23.35 -3.58 10.76
CA PHE A 97 22.34 -4.64 10.68
C PHE A 97 21.98 -5.20 12.06
N GLN A 98 22.95 -5.40 12.96
CA GLN A 98 22.72 -5.95 14.30
C GLN A 98 22.30 -4.91 15.34
N ASN A 99 22.21 -3.63 14.97
CA ASN A 99 21.84 -2.57 15.90
C ASN A 99 20.33 -2.64 16.24
N LYS A 100 20.03 -2.96 17.50
CA LYS A 100 18.65 -3.08 18.00
C LYS A 100 17.86 -1.77 17.93
N ASP A 101 18.50 -0.64 18.21
CA ASP A 101 17.84 0.67 18.20
C ASP A 101 17.39 1.05 16.78
N LEU A 102 18.17 0.65 15.76
CA LEU A 102 17.81 0.82 14.35
C LEU A 102 16.64 -0.09 13.95
N GLN A 103 16.67 -1.37 14.35
CA GLN A 103 15.58 -2.33 14.07
C GLN A 103 14.27 -1.99 14.79
N GLU A 104 14.34 -1.31 15.94
CA GLU A 104 13.15 -0.87 16.66
C GLU A 104 12.46 0.28 15.91
N LYS A 105 13.22 1.27 15.44
CA LYS A 105 12.71 2.48 14.80
C LYS A 105 12.41 2.33 13.31
N PHE A 106 13.20 1.53 12.60
CA PHE A 106 13.14 1.37 11.15
C PHE A 106 12.89 -0.08 10.76
N ASP A 107 12.33 -0.26 9.57
CA ASP A 107 12.34 -1.54 8.88
C ASP A 107 13.63 -1.64 8.07
N VAL A 108 14.65 -2.28 8.66
CA VAL A 108 15.99 -2.36 8.07
C VAL A 108 15.98 -3.38 6.93
N GLN A 109 16.23 -2.92 5.71
CA GLN A 109 16.28 -3.75 4.51
C GLN A 109 17.66 -3.66 3.88
N THR A 110 18.21 -4.78 3.47
CA THR A 110 19.62 -4.87 3.04
C THR A 110 19.71 -5.25 1.58
N TYR A 111 20.58 -4.56 0.85
CA TYR A 111 20.79 -4.74 -0.58
C TYR A 111 22.28 -4.70 -0.89
N ARG A 112 22.64 -5.36 -1.99
CA ARG A 112 23.95 -5.24 -2.63
C ARG A 112 23.76 -4.71 -4.04
N PHE A 113 24.77 -4.05 -4.55
CA PHE A 113 24.78 -3.64 -5.95
C PHE A 113 26.18 -3.70 -6.55
N ASP A 114 26.23 -3.98 -7.83
CA ASP A 114 27.41 -3.88 -8.67
C ASP A 114 26.99 -3.37 -10.06
N SER A 115 26.82 -4.28 -11.01
CA SER A 115 26.10 -4.06 -12.26
C SER A 115 24.59 -4.17 -12.10
N GLU A 116 24.11 -4.95 -11.12
CA GLU A 116 22.68 -5.14 -10.86
C GLU A 116 22.35 -4.82 -9.40
N PHE A 117 21.12 -4.35 -9.14
CA PHE A 117 20.60 -4.16 -7.78
C PHE A 117 19.94 -5.43 -7.24
N GLN A 118 20.47 -6.01 -6.17
CA GLN A 118 20.00 -7.29 -5.62
C GLN A 118 19.77 -7.24 -4.10
N PRO A 119 18.75 -7.93 -3.56
CA PRO A 119 18.56 -8.07 -2.12
C PRO A 119 19.72 -8.85 -1.50
N LEU A 120 20.14 -8.44 -0.31
CA LEU A 120 21.21 -9.07 0.45
C LEU A 120 20.62 -9.64 1.74
N ILE A 121 20.73 -10.95 1.97
CA ILE A 121 20.15 -11.59 3.16
C ILE A 121 21.23 -11.77 4.25
N ILE A 122 22.47 -12.08 3.85
CA ILE A 122 23.59 -12.33 4.75
C ILE A 122 24.83 -11.60 4.24
N ALA A 123 25.63 -11.04 5.15
CA ALA A 123 26.88 -10.33 4.81
C ALA A 123 27.87 -11.19 3.99
N ASP A 124 27.81 -12.51 4.14
CA ASP A 124 28.70 -13.47 3.46
C ASP A 124 28.33 -13.69 1.98
N GLU A 125 27.18 -13.17 1.53
CA GLU A 125 26.79 -13.14 0.12
C GLU A 125 27.52 -12.02 -0.65
N VAL A 126 28.26 -11.13 0.02
CA VAL A 126 29.03 -10.07 -0.64
C VAL A 126 30.41 -10.61 -1.06
N ASP A 127 30.59 -10.89 -2.35
CA ASP A 127 31.80 -11.51 -2.91
C ASP A 127 32.81 -10.51 -3.48
N PHE A 128 32.41 -9.25 -3.63
CA PHE A 128 33.15 -8.11 -4.18
C PHE A 128 33.77 -8.38 -5.56
N LYS A 129 33.08 -9.13 -6.41
CA LYS A 129 33.53 -9.47 -7.77
C LYS A 129 32.90 -8.60 -8.86
N GLY A 130 32.05 -7.65 -8.50
CA GLY A 130 31.41 -6.73 -9.41
C GLY A 130 32.43 -5.96 -10.25
N THR A 131 32.19 -5.87 -11.56
CA THR A 131 33.04 -5.13 -12.50
C THR A 131 32.58 -3.69 -12.71
N GLN A 132 31.38 -3.36 -12.24
CA GLN A 132 30.75 -2.05 -12.40
C GLN A 132 30.09 -1.61 -11.09
N THR A 133 29.84 -0.31 -11.01
CA THR A 133 29.24 0.41 -9.89
C THR A 133 28.16 1.31 -10.49
N ASN A 134 26.93 0.80 -10.54
CA ASN A 134 25.79 1.49 -11.14
C ASN A 134 24.92 2.17 -10.07
N LEU A 135 25.30 3.38 -9.66
CA LEU A 135 24.56 4.16 -8.65
C LEU A 135 23.19 4.63 -9.15
N ASP A 136 23.06 4.85 -10.45
CA ASP A 136 21.80 5.25 -11.09
C ASP A 136 20.73 4.16 -10.96
N GLU A 137 21.13 2.91 -11.11
CA GLU A 137 20.23 1.76 -10.92
C GLU A 137 19.82 1.59 -9.46
N VAL A 138 20.73 1.81 -8.49
CA VAL A 138 20.40 1.84 -7.07
C VAL A 138 19.31 2.88 -6.80
N ALA A 139 19.49 4.11 -7.28
CA ALA A 139 18.54 5.19 -7.07
C ALA A 139 17.17 4.89 -7.71
N LYS A 140 17.15 4.38 -8.94
CA LYS A 140 15.92 4.00 -9.66
C LYS A 140 15.20 2.84 -8.96
N SER A 141 15.95 1.82 -8.53
CA SER A 141 15.42 0.65 -7.84
C SER A 141 14.83 1.01 -6.49
N LEU A 142 15.56 1.74 -5.64
CA LEU A 142 15.06 2.18 -4.34
C LEU A 142 13.81 3.07 -4.46
N LYS A 143 13.82 4.01 -5.42
CA LYS A 143 12.64 4.86 -5.69
C LYS A 143 11.44 4.04 -6.18
N SER A 144 11.68 2.95 -6.91
CA SER A 144 10.62 2.07 -7.39
C SER A 144 10.05 1.19 -6.27
N ILE A 145 10.90 0.70 -5.37
CA ILE A 145 10.54 -0.15 -4.23
C ILE A 145 9.74 0.68 -3.19
N TYR A 146 10.23 1.86 -2.82
CA TYR A 146 9.66 2.68 -1.74
C TYR A 146 8.83 3.86 -2.25
N LYS A 147 7.93 3.61 -3.22
CA LYS A 147 7.06 4.65 -3.79
C LYS A 147 6.20 5.28 -2.70
N ASN A 148 6.15 6.62 -2.69
CA ASN A 148 5.31 7.42 -1.80
C ASN A 148 5.63 7.28 -0.29
N THR A 149 6.81 6.78 0.07
CA THR A 149 7.30 6.79 1.45
C THR A 149 8.60 7.58 1.52
N ASN A 150 8.90 8.17 2.67
CA ASN A 150 10.22 8.74 2.93
C ASN A 150 11.13 7.59 3.38
N PHE A 151 12.28 7.40 2.73
CA PHE A 151 13.21 6.32 3.04
C PHE A 151 14.62 6.88 3.19
N PRO A 152 15.13 7.12 4.42
CA PRO A 152 16.55 7.40 4.59
C PRO A 152 17.35 6.21 4.04
N THR A 153 18.40 6.47 3.27
CA THR A 153 19.22 5.42 2.66
C THR A 153 20.64 5.50 3.20
N VAL A 154 21.20 4.35 3.56
CA VAL A 154 22.62 4.23 3.90
C VAL A 154 23.31 3.52 2.74
N LEU A 155 24.25 4.20 2.10
CA LEU A 155 25.03 3.67 0.99
C LEU A 155 26.47 3.50 1.42
N ILE A 156 27.00 2.29 1.27
CA ILE A 156 28.39 1.93 1.57
C ILE A 156 29.08 1.68 0.23
N THR A 157 29.89 2.63 -0.24
CA THR A 157 30.62 2.59 -1.51
C THR A 157 31.94 3.34 -1.37
N ASP A 158 32.91 3.05 -2.24
CA ASP A 158 34.11 3.87 -2.39
C ASP A 158 33.86 5.19 -3.15
N GLY A 159 32.65 5.36 -3.68
CA GLY A 159 32.19 6.57 -4.35
C GLY A 159 32.64 6.70 -5.81
N ASN A 160 33.25 5.66 -6.39
CA ASN A 160 33.69 5.69 -7.77
C ASN A 160 32.62 5.11 -8.71
N GLN A 161 31.85 5.98 -9.36
CA GLN A 161 30.82 5.58 -10.32
C GLN A 161 31.46 5.18 -11.65
N THR A 162 31.14 3.98 -12.14
CA THR A 162 31.63 3.49 -13.45
C THR A 162 30.54 3.48 -14.51
N SER A 163 29.26 3.42 -14.10
CA SER A 163 28.10 3.47 -14.98
C SER A 163 26.99 4.34 -14.37
N GLY A 164 26.35 5.18 -15.19
CA GLY A 164 25.34 6.17 -14.77
C GLY A 164 24.71 6.90 -15.95
#